data_AF-A0A955MYI1-F1
#
_entry.id   AF-A0A955MYI1-F1
#
_cell.length_a   1.000
_cell.length_b   1.000
_cell.length_c   1.000
_cell.angle_alpha   90.00
_cell.angle_beta   90.00
_cell.angle_gamma   90.00
#
_symmetry.space_group_name_H-M   'P 1'
#
loop_
_entity.id
_entity.type
_entity.pdbx_description
1 polymer ?
#
loop_
_entity_poly.entity_id
_entity_poly.type
_entity_poly.pdbx_seq_one_letter_code
_entity_poly.pdbx_strand_id
1 'polypeptide(L)'
;RLRYRLGSTPWGGDFKDLVFMGYNTVFVSGGNLHALSKSDWIPELKDRQNPALLDNLQTSVRKAKEYGLRTFAFIDTRQKYPKDHPVFKNHPEIRGALTWKEDGEYVLCTEHPLVQRYLRDSVKDVFEAAPDLDGITVIIGGEGFYHCFMRPFDAPKGHTNCERCEEIGAETVVANLCNLLAESAREVNPEAIVAAWPYSAAHVWSADDAQVGMLEKFGPGTALLTEIEKDEFVKKGASINKHLWDYSIDLIGPGEKAKKQIEICNDRGIPVFLKSEPELSFEAPRLSHIPCMDRWWDRAEALASCGATGAFVFPAFRPNYGSAAAEVAKYCWWKPEPTKDETLMDLAARIAGEEAAPDLRKAWAKVSEAIPLSPELPPYYTGPYYLGPMHPMCADRDAELPDVFMGYYLFYAEMTDEEGLKPRPTYFKDPRGDVKVFADYYRRMEKTLAQASEAVDRAEVSVPRRLRVMFLSEATPIRFFYRTARTHANFYESCILRDRLNDLANKSQLTQQEDNEAAQLYDRWLAVLRDEKENTEAALPLMKLDVRLDPYYGSDHSFSHGVDMIEAKLDILQGEIENYLPSVKKRLGMGD
;
A
#
# COMPACT_ATOMS: atom_id res chain seq x y z
N ARG A 1 21.24 -7.80 15.24
CA ARG A 1 21.19 -6.86 14.10
C ARG A 1 20.13 -5.81 14.37
N LEU A 2 18.85 -6.19 14.53
CA LEU A 2 17.77 -5.28 14.91
C LEU A 2 17.29 -5.54 16.34
N ARG A 3 17.07 -4.47 17.13
CA ARG A 3 16.54 -4.57 18.50
C ARG A 3 15.03 -4.82 18.48
N TYR A 4 14.32 -4.11 17.61
CA TYR A 4 12.88 -4.24 17.39
C TYR A 4 12.62 -4.85 16.03
N ARG A 5 11.82 -5.90 16.01
CA ARG A 5 11.33 -6.58 14.82
C ARG A 5 9.84 -6.68 14.98
N LEU A 6 9.14 -5.65 14.53
CA LEU A 6 7.69 -5.60 14.58
C LEU A 6 7.14 -6.31 13.35
N GLY A 7 6.24 -7.25 13.60
CA GLY A 7 5.43 -7.88 12.57
C GLY A 7 3.95 -7.77 12.92
N SER A 8 3.11 -8.28 12.03
CA SER A 8 1.67 -8.38 12.23
C SER A 8 1.27 -9.85 12.35
N THR A 9 0.32 -10.15 13.23
CA THR A 9 -0.22 -11.50 13.37
C THR A 9 -0.85 -11.94 12.05
N PRO A 10 -0.49 -13.11 11.49
CA PRO A 10 -1.13 -13.62 10.29
C PRO A 10 -2.65 -13.74 10.45
N TRP A 11 -3.39 -13.53 9.36
CA TRP A 11 -4.83 -13.63 9.34
C TRP A 11 -5.30 -15.04 9.70
N GLY A 12 -6.11 -15.16 10.74
CA GLY A 12 -6.53 -16.44 11.32
C GLY A 12 -5.46 -17.16 12.15
N GLY A 13 -4.26 -16.57 12.31
CA GLY A 13 -3.17 -17.09 13.14
C GLY A 13 -3.14 -16.52 14.56
N ASP A 14 -2.06 -16.80 15.27
CA ASP A 14 -1.82 -16.32 16.64
C ASP A 14 -0.39 -15.74 16.83
N PHE A 15 -0.08 -15.32 18.06
CA PHE A 15 1.25 -14.76 18.38
C PHE A 15 2.40 -15.78 18.29
N LYS A 16 2.13 -17.09 18.32
CA LYS A 16 3.16 -18.12 18.08
C LYS A 16 3.63 -18.09 16.64
N ASP A 17 2.72 -17.88 15.69
CA ASP A 17 3.07 -17.76 14.28
C ASP A 17 4.01 -16.56 14.07
N LEU A 18 3.70 -15.44 14.71
CA LEU A 18 4.54 -14.25 14.70
C LEU A 18 5.95 -14.52 15.27
N VAL A 19 6.04 -15.21 16.40
CA VAL A 19 7.32 -15.62 17.02
C VAL A 19 8.07 -16.60 16.11
N PHE A 20 7.38 -17.54 15.48
CA PHE A 20 7.96 -18.48 14.51
C PHE A 20 8.48 -17.76 13.25
N MET A 21 7.82 -16.68 12.86
CA MET A 21 8.28 -15.76 11.82
C MET A 21 9.43 -14.85 12.30
N GLY A 22 9.96 -15.04 13.51
CA GLY A 22 11.18 -14.40 14.03
C GLY A 22 10.97 -13.02 14.66
N TYR A 23 9.74 -12.52 14.70
CA TYR A 23 9.44 -11.20 15.23
C TYR A 23 9.47 -11.21 16.76
N ASN A 24 9.78 -10.06 17.36
CA ASN A 24 9.82 -9.90 18.83
C ASN A 24 8.98 -8.70 19.30
N THR A 25 8.26 -8.07 18.39
CA THR A 25 7.43 -6.89 18.62
C THR A 25 6.15 -7.05 17.78
N VAL A 26 5.00 -6.57 18.27
CA VAL A 26 3.71 -6.67 17.58
C VAL A 26 2.85 -5.43 17.81
N PHE A 27 1.97 -5.13 16.86
CA PHE A 27 0.84 -4.25 17.13
C PHE A 27 -0.23 -4.96 17.96
N VAL A 28 -0.63 -4.34 19.05
CA VAL A 28 -1.77 -4.75 19.89
C VAL A 28 -3.00 -3.88 19.56
N SER A 29 -4.12 -4.11 20.23
CA SER A 29 -5.32 -3.28 20.03
C SER A 29 -4.99 -1.80 20.27
N GLY A 30 -5.44 -0.94 19.36
CA GLY A 30 -5.29 0.52 19.44
C GLY A 30 -6.56 1.20 18.93
N GLY A 31 -6.41 2.38 18.33
CA GLY A 31 -7.50 3.11 17.68
C GLY A 31 -7.55 4.57 18.10
N ASN A 32 -8.75 5.14 18.04
CA ASN A 32 -8.93 6.57 18.28
C ASN A 32 -8.63 6.96 19.74
N LEU A 33 -7.76 7.95 19.94
CA LEU A 33 -7.34 8.41 21.27
C LEU A 33 -8.51 8.93 22.12
N HIS A 34 -9.51 9.57 21.50
CA HIS A 34 -10.68 10.06 22.24
C HIS A 34 -11.50 8.91 22.83
N ALA A 35 -11.58 7.80 22.11
CA ALA A 35 -12.24 6.59 22.57
C ALA A 35 -11.45 5.84 23.65
N LEU A 36 -10.12 5.95 23.62
CA LEU A 36 -9.22 5.38 24.64
C LEU A 36 -9.04 6.29 25.87
N SER A 37 -9.60 7.50 25.89
CA SER A 37 -9.43 8.47 26.96
C SER A 37 -10.41 8.26 28.11
N LYS A 38 -9.98 8.57 29.34
CA LYS A 38 -10.84 8.79 30.52
C LYS A 38 -10.83 10.26 30.98
N SER A 39 -10.13 11.12 30.24
CA SER A 39 -9.94 12.53 30.57
C SER A 39 -11.26 13.32 30.52
N ASP A 40 -11.60 14.00 31.61
CA ASP A 40 -12.77 14.87 31.73
C ASP A 40 -12.43 16.37 31.48
N TRP A 41 -11.21 16.69 31.04
CA TRP A 41 -10.79 18.10 30.81
C TRP A 41 -11.58 18.82 29.73
N ILE A 42 -12.09 18.10 28.75
CA ILE A 42 -12.99 18.62 27.70
C ILE A 42 -14.28 17.79 27.77
N PRO A 43 -15.27 18.19 28.58
CA PRO A 43 -16.47 17.40 28.84
C PRO A 43 -17.27 17.05 27.57
N GLU A 44 -17.19 17.86 26.52
CA GLU A 44 -17.84 17.65 25.23
C GLU A 44 -17.25 16.49 24.42
N LEU A 45 -16.15 15.88 24.89
CA LEU A 45 -15.55 14.69 24.26
C LEU A 45 -15.89 13.39 25.02
N LYS A 46 -16.66 13.47 26.10
CA LYS A 46 -17.01 12.32 26.94
C LYS A 46 -17.84 11.28 26.20
N ASP A 47 -18.66 11.70 25.25
CA ASP A 47 -19.47 10.82 24.40
C ASP A 47 -18.63 10.01 23.40
N ARG A 48 -17.42 10.47 23.08
CA ARG A 48 -16.46 9.74 22.24
C ARG A 48 -15.72 8.63 22.99
N GLN A 49 -15.70 8.67 24.33
CA GLN A 49 -15.00 7.70 25.16
C GLN A 49 -15.66 6.32 25.07
N ASN A 50 -14.84 5.26 24.97
CA ASN A 50 -15.28 3.89 24.97
C ASN A 50 -14.37 3.03 25.86
N PRO A 51 -14.73 2.86 27.15
CA PRO A 51 -13.92 2.11 28.11
C PRO A 51 -13.57 0.68 27.67
N ALA A 52 -14.43 0.03 26.87
CA ALA A 52 -14.17 -1.32 26.37
C ALA A 52 -12.92 -1.42 25.49
N LEU A 53 -12.50 -0.33 24.84
CA LEU A 53 -11.26 -0.31 24.05
C LEU A 53 -10.01 -0.39 24.93
N LEU A 54 -10.03 0.21 26.12
CA LEU A 54 -8.93 0.07 27.09
C LEU A 54 -8.84 -1.35 27.63
N ASP A 55 -9.98 -2.01 27.90
CA ASP A 55 -10.01 -3.42 28.33
C ASP A 55 -9.45 -4.35 27.23
N ASN A 56 -9.78 -4.06 25.96
CA ASN A 56 -9.24 -4.79 24.81
C ASN A 56 -7.73 -4.57 24.63
N LEU A 57 -7.26 -3.32 24.78
CA LEU A 57 -5.83 -3.00 24.80
C LEU A 57 -5.12 -3.78 25.91
N GLN A 58 -5.58 -3.69 27.15
CA GLN A 58 -4.97 -4.40 28.28
C GLN A 58 -4.93 -5.91 28.04
N THR A 59 -6.02 -6.49 27.54
CA THR A 59 -6.11 -7.92 27.23
C THR A 59 -5.13 -8.33 26.13
N SER A 60 -5.02 -7.54 25.06
CA SER A 60 -4.12 -7.83 23.94
C SER A 60 -2.64 -7.66 24.31
N VAL A 61 -2.30 -6.65 25.12
CA VAL A 61 -0.95 -6.47 25.70
C VAL A 61 -0.56 -7.68 26.55
N ARG A 62 -1.41 -8.07 27.51
CA ARG A 62 -1.14 -9.24 28.36
C ARG A 62 -0.90 -10.50 27.54
N LYS A 63 -1.76 -10.78 26.56
CA LYS A 63 -1.62 -11.95 25.67
C LYS A 63 -0.32 -11.93 24.87
N ALA A 64 0.10 -10.77 24.36
CA ALA A 64 1.36 -10.66 23.63
C ALA A 64 2.57 -10.87 24.56
N LYS A 65 2.51 -10.34 25.78
CA LYS A 65 3.57 -10.47 26.80
C LYS A 65 3.75 -11.90 27.29
N GLU A 66 2.71 -12.74 27.27
CA GLU A 66 2.83 -14.20 27.53
C GLU A 66 3.80 -14.89 26.56
N TYR A 67 4.02 -14.34 25.35
CA TYR A 67 4.99 -14.82 24.36
C TYR A 67 6.33 -14.05 24.38
N GLY A 68 6.53 -13.15 25.34
CA GLY A 68 7.73 -12.31 25.43
C GLY A 68 7.81 -11.24 24.34
N LEU A 69 6.69 -10.90 23.70
CA LEU A 69 6.64 -9.87 22.67
C LEU A 69 6.61 -8.47 23.30
N ARG A 70 7.32 -7.53 22.64
CA ARG A 70 7.07 -6.10 22.83
C ARG A 70 5.80 -5.69 22.10
N THR A 71 5.16 -4.64 22.58
CA THR A 71 3.80 -4.26 22.22
C THR A 71 3.74 -2.78 21.88
N PHE A 72 3.23 -2.50 20.68
CA PHE A 72 2.92 -1.14 20.23
C PHE A 72 1.43 -1.03 19.95
N ALA A 73 0.79 0.08 20.34
CA ALA A 73 -0.58 0.37 19.91
C ALA A 73 -0.56 1.44 18.80
N PHE A 74 -1.30 1.23 17.73
CA PHE A 74 -1.49 2.28 16.72
C PHE A 74 -2.60 3.23 17.20
N ILE A 75 -2.31 4.52 17.30
CA ILE A 75 -3.25 5.53 17.83
C ILE A 75 -3.50 6.63 16.80
N ASP A 76 -4.76 7.03 16.66
CA ASP A 76 -5.20 8.10 15.76
C ASP A 76 -6.10 9.14 16.45
N THR A 77 -6.34 10.24 15.75
CA THR A 77 -7.37 11.24 16.07
C THR A 77 -8.16 11.59 14.80
N ARG A 78 -8.45 10.58 13.97
CA ARG A 78 -9.01 10.76 12.62
C ARG A 78 -10.35 11.48 12.60
N GLN A 79 -11.19 11.26 13.62
CA GLN A 79 -12.48 11.92 13.76
C GLN A 79 -12.31 13.39 14.14
N LYS A 80 -12.47 14.26 13.15
CA LYS A 80 -12.42 15.72 13.30
C LYS A 80 -13.76 16.25 13.87
N TYR A 81 -13.94 17.56 13.83
CA TYR A 81 -15.07 18.23 14.47
C TYR A 81 -15.74 19.20 13.49
N PRO A 82 -17.07 19.11 13.28
CA PRO A 82 -17.78 20.11 12.50
C PRO A 82 -17.70 21.48 13.17
N LYS A 83 -17.87 22.55 12.39
CA LYS A 83 -17.76 23.95 12.85
C LYS A 83 -18.62 24.26 14.07
N ASP A 84 -19.79 23.66 14.16
CA ASP A 84 -20.80 23.90 15.19
C ASP A 84 -20.83 22.83 16.29
N HIS A 85 -19.83 21.95 16.34
CA HIS A 85 -19.66 20.96 17.41
C HIS A 85 -19.69 21.65 18.79
N PRO A 86 -20.35 21.07 19.81
CA PRO A 86 -20.43 21.66 21.16
C PRO A 86 -19.08 22.10 21.72
N VAL A 87 -18.01 21.35 21.42
CA VAL A 87 -16.65 21.68 21.83
C VAL A 87 -16.22 23.09 21.42
N PHE A 88 -16.55 23.57 20.21
CA PHE A 88 -16.16 24.92 19.76
C PHE A 88 -17.17 26.00 20.17
N LYS A 89 -18.38 25.61 20.58
CA LYS A 89 -19.34 26.53 21.19
C LYS A 89 -18.92 26.89 22.62
N ASN A 90 -18.44 25.90 23.37
CA ASN A 90 -18.04 26.06 24.76
C ASN A 90 -16.55 26.46 24.92
N HIS A 91 -15.70 26.03 23.97
CA HIS A 91 -14.26 26.30 23.94
C HIS A 91 -13.82 26.81 22.54
N PRO A 92 -14.26 27.99 22.09
CA PRO A 92 -13.87 28.52 20.78
C PRO A 92 -12.36 28.69 20.61
N GLU A 93 -11.62 28.91 21.71
CA GLU A 93 -10.18 29.14 21.75
C GLU A 93 -9.31 27.91 21.45
N ILE A 94 -9.88 26.71 21.55
CA ILE A 94 -9.15 25.46 21.29
C ILE A 94 -9.28 24.96 19.85
N ARG A 95 -10.07 25.65 19.04
CA ARG A 95 -10.26 25.31 17.63
C ARG A 95 -8.93 25.46 16.88
N GLY A 96 -8.50 24.38 16.26
CA GLY A 96 -7.32 24.34 15.40
C GLY A 96 -7.68 24.64 13.95
N ALA A 97 -6.92 24.04 13.04
CA ALA A 97 -7.07 24.28 11.62
C ALA A 97 -8.39 23.73 11.06
N LEU A 98 -9.01 24.48 10.15
CA LEU A 98 -9.99 23.93 9.20
C LEU A 98 -9.24 23.10 8.17
N THR A 99 -9.70 21.89 7.88
CA THR A 99 -8.97 20.95 7.01
C THR A 99 -9.70 20.67 5.69
N TRP A 100 -8.93 20.37 4.64
CA TRP A 100 -9.37 19.89 3.31
C TRP A 100 -10.20 20.84 2.43
N LYS A 101 -11.31 21.40 2.92
CA LYS A 101 -12.27 22.19 2.13
C LYS A 101 -12.94 23.28 2.97
N GLU A 102 -13.59 24.25 2.32
CA GLU A 102 -14.21 25.42 2.97
C GLU A 102 -15.32 25.05 3.97
N ASP A 103 -16.10 24.03 3.62
CA ASP A 103 -17.14 23.40 4.44
C ASP A 103 -16.62 22.16 5.20
N GLY A 104 -15.30 22.09 5.41
CA GLY A 104 -14.63 20.98 6.06
C GLY A 104 -14.77 20.96 7.58
N GLU A 105 -14.01 20.06 8.19
CA GLU A 105 -13.97 19.88 9.65
C GLU A 105 -12.70 20.47 10.25
N TYR A 106 -12.79 20.82 11.52
CA TYR A 106 -11.71 21.38 12.32
C TYR A 106 -11.03 20.31 13.18
N VAL A 107 -9.74 20.50 13.40
CA VAL A 107 -8.97 19.74 14.41
C VAL A 107 -8.92 20.52 15.72
N LEU A 108 -8.48 19.89 16.82
CA LEU A 108 -8.12 20.60 18.05
C LEU A 108 -6.71 21.18 17.93
N CYS A 109 -6.50 22.41 18.40
CA CYS A 109 -5.19 23.04 18.39
C CYS A 109 -4.26 22.39 19.43
N THR A 110 -3.28 21.60 18.97
CA THR A 110 -2.34 20.86 19.83
C THR A 110 -1.39 21.74 20.63
N GLU A 111 -1.32 23.04 20.32
CA GLU A 111 -0.56 24.04 21.06
C GLU A 111 -1.42 24.78 22.11
N HIS A 112 -2.73 24.52 22.18
CA HIS A 112 -3.56 25.12 23.22
C HIS A 112 -3.39 24.37 24.55
N PRO A 113 -3.14 25.04 25.69
CA PRO A 113 -2.89 24.39 26.98
C PRO A 113 -3.98 23.38 27.42
N LEU A 114 -5.26 23.70 27.19
CA LEU A 114 -6.37 22.78 27.51
C LEU A 114 -6.31 21.49 26.68
N VAL A 115 -5.99 21.59 25.38
CA VAL A 115 -5.85 20.42 24.50
C VAL A 115 -4.62 19.62 24.88
N GLN A 116 -3.49 20.28 25.16
CA GLN A 116 -2.30 19.63 25.67
C GLN A 116 -2.57 18.84 26.95
N ARG A 117 -3.32 19.43 27.89
CA ARG A 117 -3.72 18.75 29.12
C ARG A 117 -4.60 17.53 28.85
N TYR A 118 -5.59 17.67 27.98
CA TYR A 118 -6.45 16.56 27.57
C TYR A 118 -5.66 15.43 26.91
N LEU A 119 -4.74 15.73 25.99
CA LEU A 119 -3.90 14.74 25.31
C LEU A 119 -2.93 14.05 26.26
N ARG A 120 -2.33 14.79 27.21
CA ARG A 120 -1.48 14.21 28.26
C ARG A 120 -2.27 13.20 29.08
N ASP A 121 -3.41 13.59 29.63
CA ASP A 121 -4.20 12.68 30.47
C ASP A 121 -4.71 11.48 29.65
N SER A 122 -5.11 11.66 28.39
CA SER A 122 -5.57 10.57 27.53
C SER A 122 -4.48 9.53 27.22
N VAL A 123 -3.24 9.97 26.93
CA VAL A 123 -2.11 9.04 26.72
C VAL A 123 -1.74 8.36 28.03
N LYS A 124 -1.78 9.10 29.14
CA LYS A 124 -1.54 8.53 30.46
C LYS A 124 -2.55 7.43 30.78
N ASP A 125 -3.83 7.65 30.51
CA ASP A 125 -4.90 6.66 30.68
C ASP A 125 -4.63 5.35 29.91
N VAL A 126 -4.13 5.46 28.68
CA VAL A 126 -3.73 4.32 27.84
C VAL A 126 -2.63 3.50 28.52
N PHE A 127 -1.57 4.16 29.01
CA PHE A 127 -0.46 3.47 29.66
C PHE A 127 -0.80 3.01 31.08
N GLU A 128 -1.66 3.70 31.83
CA GLU A 128 -2.14 3.24 33.14
C GLU A 128 -3.05 2.01 33.01
N ALA A 129 -3.87 1.93 31.94
CA ALA A 129 -4.67 0.76 31.65
C ALA A 129 -3.82 -0.45 31.26
N ALA A 130 -2.71 -0.23 30.54
CA ALA A 130 -1.77 -1.27 30.13
C ALA A 130 -0.30 -0.88 30.42
N PRO A 131 0.17 -0.97 31.68
CA PRO A 131 1.52 -0.51 32.06
C PRO A 131 2.68 -1.24 31.36
N ASP A 132 2.43 -2.46 30.88
CA ASP A 132 3.39 -3.26 30.12
C ASP A 132 3.48 -2.86 28.64
N LEU A 133 2.66 -1.91 28.16
CA LEU A 133 2.74 -1.39 26.80
C LEU A 133 4.10 -0.73 26.56
N ASP A 134 4.80 -1.13 25.49
CA ASP A 134 6.16 -0.64 25.21
C ASP A 134 6.16 0.66 24.40
N GLY A 135 5.07 0.95 23.69
CA GLY A 135 4.97 2.17 22.92
C GLY A 135 3.67 2.35 22.16
N ILE A 136 3.58 3.49 21.49
CA ILE A 136 2.50 3.81 20.56
C ILE A 136 3.09 4.27 19.22
N THR A 137 2.34 4.08 18.14
CA THR A 137 2.66 4.59 16.81
C THR A 137 1.59 5.57 16.38
N VAL A 138 2.01 6.74 15.90
CA VAL A 138 1.13 7.82 15.45
C VAL A 138 1.57 8.31 14.07
N ILE A 139 0.64 8.41 13.11
CA ILE A 139 0.93 9.07 11.83
C ILE A 139 0.80 10.57 12.03
N ILE A 140 1.85 11.32 11.75
CA ILE A 140 1.97 12.77 11.97
C ILE A 140 2.31 13.54 10.69
N GLY A 141 2.23 12.92 9.51
CA GLY A 141 2.53 13.59 8.25
C GLY A 141 1.32 14.23 7.56
N GLY A 142 0.36 13.43 7.09
CA GLY A 142 -0.79 13.95 6.33
C GLY A 142 -2.15 13.34 6.68
N GLU A 143 -2.20 12.42 7.65
CA GLU A 143 -3.39 11.68 8.07
C GLU A 143 -3.16 11.03 9.45
N GLY A 144 -4.20 10.42 10.04
CA GLY A 144 -4.09 9.63 11.27
C GLY A 144 -4.16 10.46 12.55
N PHE A 145 -3.03 10.99 13.04
CA PHE A 145 -2.97 11.77 14.27
C PHE A 145 -2.86 13.27 13.96
N TYR A 146 -4.01 13.93 13.94
CA TYR A 146 -4.15 15.29 13.44
C TYR A 146 -3.52 16.37 14.32
N HIS A 147 -2.86 17.32 13.65
CA HIS A 147 -2.42 18.62 14.15
C HIS A 147 -2.74 19.71 13.12
N CYS A 148 -2.50 20.98 13.46
CA CYS A 148 -2.95 22.12 12.64
C CYS A 148 -2.28 22.24 11.26
N PHE A 149 -1.17 21.55 11.01
CA PHE A 149 -0.48 21.59 9.72
C PHE A 149 -0.86 20.42 8.79
N MET A 150 -1.73 19.52 9.22
CA MET A 150 -2.23 18.46 8.34
C MET A 150 -3.36 18.96 7.45
N ARG A 151 -3.01 19.23 6.18
CA ARG A 151 -3.95 19.61 5.11
C ARG A 151 -4.90 20.76 5.49
N PRO A 152 -4.38 21.87 6.04
CA PRO A 152 -5.20 23.04 6.33
C PRO A 152 -5.82 23.59 5.04
N PHE A 153 -7.12 23.87 5.09
CA PHE A 153 -7.84 24.45 3.97
C PHE A 153 -7.28 25.83 3.63
N ASP A 154 -7.08 26.07 2.33
CA ASP A 154 -6.59 27.32 1.75
C ASP A 154 -5.25 27.82 2.34
N ALA A 155 -4.39 26.89 2.76
CA ALA A 155 -3.04 27.20 3.23
C ALA A 155 -1.99 26.46 2.40
N PRO A 156 -0.90 27.14 1.99
CA PRO A 156 0.19 26.50 1.27
C PRO A 156 0.94 25.50 2.14
N LYS A 157 1.71 24.60 1.50
CA LYS A 157 2.58 23.63 2.19
C LYS A 157 3.42 24.33 3.27
N GLY A 158 3.40 23.78 4.49
CA GLY A 158 4.16 24.29 5.63
C GLY A 158 3.49 25.42 6.42
N HIS A 159 2.32 25.90 5.98
CA HIS A 159 1.53 26.93 6.64
C HIS A 159 0.19 26.35 7.15
N THR A 160 -0.51 27.10 8.00
CA THR A 160 -1.81 26.72 8.55
C THR A 160 -2.75 27.92 8.69
N ASN A 161 -4.06 27.65 8.73
CA ASN A 161 -5.09 28.65 9.04
C ASN A 161 -5.38 28.76 10.56
N CYS A 162 -4.55 28.13 11.41
CA CYS A 162 -4.58 28.29 12.86
C CYS A 162 -3.57 29.35 13.30
N GLU A 163 -4.05 30.53 13.72
CA GLU A 163 -3.21 31.70 14.09
C GLU A 163 -2.10 31.34 15.09
N ARG A 164 -2.41 30.56 16.12
CA ARG A 164 -1.43 30.13 17.13
C ARG A 164 -0.33 29.27 16.54
N CYS A 165 -0.71 28.28 15.74
CA CYS A 165 0.24 27.31 15.22
C CYS A 165 1.08 27.90 14.09
N GLU A 166 0.53 28.84 13.31
CA GLU A 166 1.24 29.56 12.26
C GLU A 166 2.45 30.33 12.81
N GLU A 167 2.30 31.02 13.95
CA GLU A 167 3.41 31.74 14.60
C GLU A 167 4.53 30.81 15.09
N ILE A 168 4.20 29.57 15.48
CA ILE A 168 5.13 28.58 16.05
C ILE A 168 5.87 27.80 14.94
N GLY A 169 5.19 27.53 13.83
CA GLY A 169 5.72 26.81 12.67
C GLY A 169 5.61 25.29 12.76
N ALA A 170 5.47 24.65 11.60
CA ALA A 170 5.11 23.23 11.46
C ALA A 170 6.01 22.27 12.24
N GLU A 171 7.32 22.34 12.01
CA GLU A 171 8.29 21.41 12.61
C GLU A 171 8.30 21.48 14.14
N THR A 172 8.12 22.68 14.70
CA THR A 172 8.05 22.89 16.15
C THR A 172 6.74 22.36 16.72
N VAL A 173 5.59 22.67 16.11
CA VAL A 173 4.28 22.15 16.56
C VAL A 173 4.23 20.62 16.55
N VAL A 174 4.77 19.99 15.49
CA VAL A 174 4.77 18.53 15.39
C VAL A 174 5.73 17.89 16.40
N ALA A 175 6.91 18.48 16.61
CA ALA A 175 7.83 18.02 17.65
C ALA A 175 7.26 18.20 19.07
N ASN A 176 6.62 19.35 19.36
CA ASN A 176 5.94 19.61 20.63
C ASN A 176 4.87 18.56 20.91
N LEU A 177 4.05 18.22 19.92
CA LEU A 177 3.07 17.15 20.03
C LEU A 177 3.74 15.81 20.37
N CYS A 178 4.73 15.37 19.58
CA CYS A 178 5.39 14.08 19.80
C CYS A 178 6.06 13.99 21.18
N ASN A 179 6.72 15.06 21.62
CA ASN A 179 7.34 15.17 22.93
C ASN A 179 6.29 15.10 24.05
N LEU A 180 5.16 15.79 23.90
CA LEU A 180 4.07 15.77 24.87
C LEU A 180 3.50 14.36 25.06
N LEU A 181 3.28 13.62 23.97
CA LEU A 181 2.81 12.24 24.02
C LEU A 181 3.86 11.34 24.70
N ALA A 182 5.13 11.51 24.37
CA ALA A 182 6.23 10.71 24.91
C ALA A 182 6.45 10.95 26.41
N GLU A 183 6.43 12.21 26.84
CA GLU A 183 6.51 12.60 28.24
C GLU A 183 5.38 11.96 29.05
N SER A 184 4.14 12.06 28.55
CA SER A 184 2.97 11.49 29.23
C SER A 184 3.07 9.97 29.37
N ALA A 185 3.41 9.26 28.29
CA ALA A 185 3.62 7.81 28.33
C ALA A 185 4.68 7.41 29.36
N ARG A 186 5.76 8.21 29.45
CA ARG A 186 6.91 7.95 30.33
C ARG A 186 6.66 8.27 31.80
N GLU A 187 5.57 8.97 32.13
CA GLU A 187 5.13 9.09 33.53
C GLU A 187 4.72 7.72 34.11
N VAL A 188 4.28 6.79 33.25
CA VAL A 188 3.81 5.45 33.66
C VAL A 188 4.87 4.39 33.35
N ASN A 189 5.41 4.38 32.13
CA ASN A 189 6.47 3.47 31.72
C ASN A 189 7.70 4.26 31.24
N PRO A 190 8.76 4.37 32.06
CA PRO A 190 9.97 5.14 31.72
C PRO A 190 10.70 4.68 30.44
N GLU A 191 10.40 3.49 29.91
CA GLU A 191 10.97 2.97 28.67
C GLU A 191 10.02 3.11 27.46
N ALA A 192 8.84 3.72 27.65
CA ALA A 192 7.86 3.90 26.59
C ALA A 192 8.41 4.71 25.40
N ILE A 193 8.00 4.29 24.20
CA ILE A 193 8.38 4.90 22.93
C ILE A 193 7.13 5.41 22.18
N VAL A 194 7.17 6.66 21.71
CA VAL A 194 6.23 7.20 20.73
C VAL A 194 6.91 7.21 19.36
N ALA A 195 6.54 6.25 18.51
CA ALA A 195 7.00 6.16 17.14
C ALA A 195 6.16 7.10 16.25
N ALA A 196 6.72 8.26 15.94
CA ALA A 196 6.16 9.27 15.06
C ALA A 196 6.43 8.90 13.59
N TRP A 197 5.38 8.77 12.81
CA TRP A 197 5.45 8.41 11.40
C TRP A 197 5.05 9.61 10.51
N PRO A 198 6.01 10.36 9.93
CA PRO A 198 5.74 11.52 9.07
C PRO A 198 5.26 11.13 7.66
N TYR A 199 4.38 10.13 7.54
CA TYR A 199 3.82 9.68 6.25
C TYR A 199 3.20 10.86 5.48
N SER A 200 3.70 11.14 4.28
CA SER A 200 3.31 12.28 3.43
C SER A 200 3.69 13.68 3.94
N ALA A 201 4.46 13.81 5.03
CA ALA A 201 4.85 15.12 5.58
C ALA A 201 5.56 16.02 4.54
N ALA A 202 6.38 15.43 3.66
CA ALA A 202 7.07 16.12 2.56
C ALA A 202 6.12 16.84 1.60
N HIS A 203 4.87 16.40 1.48
CA HIS A 203 3.85 16.99 0.60
C HIS A 203 2.89 17.91 1.34
N VAL A 204 2.97 17.98 2.68
CA VAL A 204 1.97 18.64 3.52
C VAL A 204 2.57 19.78 4.34
N TRP A 205 3.54 19.51 5.20
CA TRP A 205 4.05 20.51 6.14
C TRP A 205 5.56 20.61 6.26
N SER A 206 6.31 19.57 5.89
CA SER A 206 7.76 19.51 6.13
C SER A 206 8.54 20.46 5.23
N ALA A 207 9.51 21.17 5.83
CA ALA A 207 10.40 22.07 5.10
C ALA A 207 11.35 21.33 4.14
N ASP A 208 11.84 20.15 4.54
CA ASP A 208 12.66 19.26 3.72
C ASP A 208 12.17 17.80 3.75
N ASP A 209 12.65 16.97 2.83
CA ASP A 209 12.19 15.59 2.69
C ASP A 209 12.58 14.69 3.87
N ALA A 210 13.64 15.02 4.62
CA ALA A 210 14.08 14.24 5.77
C ALA A 210 13.48 14.70 7.10
N GLN A 211 12.66 15.76 7.11
CA GLN A 211 12.05 16.35 8.32
C GLN A 211 13.11 16.76 9.36
N VAL A 212 14.23 17.35 8.91
CA VAL A 212 15.39 17.62 9.79
C VAL A 212 14.96 18.47 10.98
N GLY A 213 14.26 19.58 10.75
CA GLY A 213 13.92 20.53 11.81
C GLY A 213 12.99 19.97 12.88
N MET A 214 12.14 19.00 12.54
CA MET A 214 11.34 18.23 13.51
C MET A 214 12.25 17.29 14.32
N LEU A 215 13.09 16.52 13.64
CA LEU A 215 14.01 15.56 14.28
C LEU A 215 15.03 16.23 15.21
N GLU A 216 15.38 17.51 15.00
CA GLU A 216 16.27 18.24 15.94
C GLU A 216 15.61 18.61 17.25
N LYS A 217 14.28 18.60 17.29
CA LYS A 217 13.47 18.99 18.45
C LYS A 217 12.87 17.80 19.18
N PHE A 218 13.11 16.57 18.70
CA PHE A 218 12.67 15.34 19.33
C PHE A 218 13.40 15.12 20.67
N GLY A 219 12.61 14.90 21.72
CA GLY A 219 13.05 14.65 23.09
C GLY A 219 13.00 13.17 23.47
N PRO A 220 13.39 12.84 24.72
CA PRO A 220 13.40 11.46 25.22
C PRO A 220 12.05 10.75 25.05
N GLY A 221 12.09 9.50 24.59
CA GLY A 221 10.88 8.70 24.35
C GLY A 221 10.27 8.86 22.96
N THR A 222 10.68 9.86 22.18
CA THR A 222 10.29 9.92 20.77
C THR A 222 11.13 8.97 19.92
N ALA A 223 10.55 8.50 18.83
CA ALA A 223 11.20 7.69 17.81
C ALA A 223 10.67 8.05 16.43
N LEU A 224 11.47 7.86 15.39
CA LEU A 224 11.03 8.00 14.00
C LEU A 224 10.61 6.63 13.45
N LEU A 225 9.45 6.56 12.81
CA LEU A 225 9.10 5.49 11.88
C LEU A 225 9.09 6.06 10.46
N THR A 226 9.86 5.49 9.54
CA THR A 226 9.94 5.95 8.15
C THR A 226 9.98 4.77 7.19
N GLU A 227 9.55 4.95 5.95
CA GLU A 227 9.62 3.90 4.93
C GLU A 227 11.03 3.81 4.36
N ILE A 228 11.42 2.61 4.00
CA ILE A 228 12.76 2.34 3.47
C ILE A 228 12.99 2.94 2.07
N GLU A 229 11.94 3.21 1.29
CA GLU A 229 12.00 3.58 -0.13
C GLU A 229 11.07 4.74 -0.57
N LYS A 230 10.21 5.26 0.30
CA LYS A 230 9.12 6.17 -0.11
C LYS A 230 9.65 7.50 -0.66
N ASP A 231 9.05 7.93 -1.77
CA ASP A 231 9.35 9.13 -2.55
C ASP A 231 10.73 9.12 -3.24
N GLU A 232 11.36 7.94 -3.36
CA GLU A 232 12.58 7.77 -4.16
C GLU A 232 12.28 7.70 -5.66
N PHE A 233 13.32 7.89 -6.48
CA PHE A 233 13.22 7.81 -7.94
C PHE A 233 14.17 6.75 -8.51
N VAL A 234 13.62 5.84 -9.33
CA VAL A 234 14.40 4.81 -10.02
C VAL A 234 14.43 5.09 -11.52
N LYS A 235 15.61 5.37 -12.05
CA LYS A 235 15.82 5.55 -13.50
C LYS A 235 15.70 4.21 -14.23
N LYS A 236 14.93 4.18 -15.31
CA LYS A 236 14.75 3.01 -16.17
C LYS A 236 14.97 3.40 -17.63
N GLY A 237 16.02 2.86 -18.24
CA GLY A 237 16.40 3.26 -19.59
C GLY A 237 16.68 4.77 -19.68
N ALA A 238 16.40 5.37 -20.84
CA ALA A 238 16.70 6.78 -21.09
C ALA A 238 15.56 7.74 -20.69
N SER A 239 14.30 7.29 -20.71
CA SER A 239 13.12 8.17 -20.63
C SER A 239 12.26 7.98 -19.39
N ILE A 240 12.43 6.90 -18.61
CA ILE A 240 11.61 6.65 -17.43
C ILE A 240 12.38 7.04 -16.17
N ASN A 241 11.73 7.87 -15.35
CA ASN A 241 12.13 8.14 -13.97
C ASN A 241 10.96 7.75 -13.06
N LYS A 242 10.94 6.50 -12.61
CA LYS A 242 9.83 5.95 -11.83
C LYS A 242 9.84 6.56 -10.43
N HIS A 243 8.77 7.28 -10.08
CA HIS A 243 8.54 7.79 -8.74
C HIS A 243 7.96 6.69 -7.85
N LEU A 244 8.68 6.37 -6.77
CA LEU A 244 8.26 5.40 -5.75
C LEU A 244 7.44 6.11 -4.67
N TRP A 245 6.32 6.70 -5.07
CA TRP A 245 5.49 7.53 -4.18
C TRP A 245 4.90 6.74 -2.99
N ASP A 246 4.86 5.41 -3.05
CA ASP A 246 4.51 4.53 -1.93
C ASP A 246 5.13 3.13 -2.06
N TYR A 247 4.83 2.22 -1.11
CA TYR A 247 5.46 0.90 -0.91
C TYR A 247 5.84 0.17 -2.21
N SER A 248 7.15 0.08 -2.48
CA SER A 248 7.71 -0.48 -3.70
C SER A 248 8.90 -1.38 -3.41
N ILE A 249 8.87 -2.60 -3.93
CA ILE A 249 10.00 -3.53 -3.85
C ILE A 249 11.03 -3.32 -4.97
N ASP A 250 10.83 -2.34 -5.86
CA ASP A 250 11.74 -2.00 -6.97
C ASP A 250 13.05 -1.37 -6.50
N LEU A 251 13.02 -0.58 -5.43
CA LEU A 251 14.21 -0.14 -4.73
C LEU A 251 14.41 -1.00 -3.47
N ILE A 252 15.47 -1.82 -3.40
CA ILE A 252 15.81 -2.64 -2.21
C ILE A 252 16.09 -1.78 -0.96
N GLY A 253 16.58 -0.56 -1.16
CA GLY A 253 16.78 0.46 -0.12
C GLY A 253 17.97 0.18 0.81
N PRO A 254 18.18 1.03 1.85
CA PRO A 254 17.41 2.26 2.09
C PRO A 254 17.61 3.32 1.00
N GLY A 255 16.57 4.12 0.76
CA GLY A 255 16.63 5.34 -0.05
C GLY A 255 17.46 6.43 0.63
N GLU A 256 17.77 7.50 -0.12
CA GLU A 256 18.53 8.64 0.38
C GLU A 256 17.81 9.37 1.51
N LYS A 257 16.48 9.50 1.44
CA LYS A 257 15.68 10.06 2.54
C LYS A 257 15.86 9.25 3.82
N ALA A 258 15.67 7.93 3.74
CA ALA A 258 15.79 7.03 4.87
C ALA A 258 17.22 7.01 5.46
N LYS A 259 18.26 7.02 4.60
CA LYS A 259 19.66 7.11 5.05
C LYS A 259 19.93 8.37 5.86
N LYS A 260 19.52 9.54 5.34
CA LYS A 260 19.68 10.83 6.03
C LYS A 260 18.94 10.85 7.38
N GLN A 261 17.73 10.29 7.42
CA GLN A 261 16.96 10.17 8.65
C GLN A 261 17.63 9.24 9.68
N ILE A 262 18.18 8.10 9.23
CA ILE A 262 18.93 7.18 10.10
C ILE A 262 20.16 7.87 10.70
N GLU A 263 20.93 8.58 9.88
CA GLU A 263 22.12 9.33 10.33
C GLU A 263 21.76 10.34 11.42
N ILE A 264 20.77 11.20 11.16
CA ILE A 264 20.31 12.20 12.13
C ILE A 264 19.82 11.58 13.43
N CYS A 265 19.03 10.51 13.33
CA CYS A 265 18.50 9.82 14.50
C CYS A 265 19.62 9.18 15.33
N ASN A 266 20.58 8.52 14.67
CA ASN A 266 21.72 7.90 15.34
C ASN A 266 22.61 8.92 16.04
N ASP A 267 22.92 10.06 15.40
CA ASP A 267 23.72 11.14 15.98
C ASP A 267 23.08 11.75 17.25
N ARG A 268 21.74 11.68 17.34
CA ARG A 268 20.96 12.22 18.47
C ARG A 268 20.53 11.17 19.48
N GLY A 269 20.81 9.89 19.23
CA GLY A 269 20.32 8.79 20.06
C GLY A 269 18.79 8.61 20.02
N ILE A 270 18.14 9.07 18.96
CA ILE A 270 16.70 8.88 18.71
C ILE A 270 16.52 7.49 18.06
N PRO A 271 15.65 6.61 18.59
CA PRO A 271 15.32 5.36 17.90
C PRO A 271 14.71 5.62 16.52
N VAL A 272 15.16 4.89 15.51
CA VAL A 272 14.60 4.93 14.15
C VAL A 272 14.18 3.54 13.71
N PHE A 273 12.96 3.44 13.18
CA PHE A 273 12.37 2.22 12.68
C PHE A 273 12.12 2.35 11.17
N LEU A 274 12.51 1.32 10.42
CA LEU A 274 12.21 1.25 8.99
C LEU A 274 10.98 0.40 8.72
N LYS A 275 10.06 0.95 7.94
CA LYS A 275 8.85 0.27 7.49
C LYS A 275 9.08 -0.42 6.14
N SER A 276 8.60 -1.66 6.01
CA SER A 276 8.60 -2.43 4.75
C SER A 276 7.38 -3.37 4.69
N GLU A 277 6.87 -3.68 3.49
CA GLU A 277 5.64 -4.48 3.32
C GLU A 277 5.83 -5.67 2.34
N PRO A 278 6.15 -6.89 2.79
CA PRO A 278 6.34 -8.03 1.88
C PRO A 278 5.05 -8.56 1.23
N GLU A 279 3.91 -8.38 1.91
CA GLU A 279 2.59 -8.81 1.43
C GLU A 279 1.97 -7.81 0.45
N LEU A 280 2.53 -6.59 0.34
CA LEU A 280 2.01 -5.56 -0.55
C LEU A 280 3.14 -4.74 -1.17
N SER A 281 3.12 -4.68 -2.50
CA SER A 281 3.89 -3.70 -3.22
C SER A 281 3.11 -3.19 -4.42
N PHE A 282 3.22 -1.89 -4.70
CA PHE A 282 2.40 -1.21 -5.71
C PHE A 282 2.76 -1.57 -7.15
N GLU A 283 3.78 -2.42 -7.39
CA GLU A 283 3.95 -3.08 -8.68
C GLU A 283 2.82 -4.08 -9.00
N ALA A 284 2.27 -4.76 -7.98
CA ALA A 284 1.18 -5.72 -8.15
C ALA A 284 0.25 -5.76 -6.92
N PRO A 285 -0.41 -4.65 -6.59
CA PRO A 285 -1.09 -4.46 -5.33
C PRO A 285 -2.36 -5.30 -5.17
N ARG A 286 -2.74 -6.18 -6.09
CA ARG A 286 -3.88 -7.11 -5.93
C ARG A 286 -3.48 -8.54 -5.57
N LEU A 287 -2.21 -8.90 -5.74
CA LEU A 287 -1.74 -10.24 -5.35
C LEU A 287 -1.83 -10.43 -3.84
N SER A 288 -2.00 -11.66 -3.37
CA SER A 288 -2.00 -11.94 -1.93
C SER A 288 -0.68 -11.57 -1.26
N HIS A 289 0.43 -11.74 -1.98
CA HIS A 289 1.77 -11.27 -1.65
C HIS A 289 2.55 -11.06 -2.96
N ILE A 290 3.73 -10.45 -2.92
CA ILE A 290 4.58 -10.32 -4.11
C ILE A 290 5.60 -11.46 -4.16
N PRO A 291 5.51 -12.42 -5.09
CA PRO A 291 6.33 -13.64 -5.08
C PRO A 291 7.77 -13.42 -5.63
N CYS A 292 8.44 -12.33 -5.23
CA CYS A 292 9.82 -11.99 -5.63
C CYS A 292 10.84 -12.25 -4.50
N MET A 293 11.00 -13.51 -4.10
CA MET A 293 11.74 -13.88 -2.89
C MET A 293 13.20 -13.38 -2.86
N ASP A 294 13.88 -13.32 -4.00
CA ASP A 294 15.23 -12.77 -4.07
C ASP A 294 15.29 -11.32 -3.60
N ARG A 295 14.31 -10.51 -4.00
CA ARG A 295 14.25 -9.09 -3.62
C ARG A 295 13.87 -8.92 -2.17
N TRP A 296 12.96 -9.76 -1.67
CA TRP A 296 12.56 -9.72 -0.25
C TRP A 296 13.69 -10.14 0.68
N TRP A 297 14.51 -11.11 0.27
CA TRP A 297 15.75 -11.41 0.97
C TRP A 297 16.67 -10.19 1.02
N ASP A 298 16.96 -9.58 -0.14
CA ASP A 298 17.88 -8.44 -0.22
C ASP A 298 17.35 -7.25 0.60
N ARG A 299 16.03 -7.03 0.58
CA ARG A 299 15.35 -6.05 1.43
C ARG A 299 15.54 -6.36 2.92
N ALA A 300 15.37 -7.62 3.31
CA ALA A 300 15.51 -8.02 4.71
C ALA A 300 16.94 -7.83 5.21
N GLU A 301 17.95 -8.10 4.38
CA GLU A 301 19.35 -7.83 4.74
C GLU A 301 19.65 -6.33 4.77
N ALA A 302 19.10 -5.54 3.83
CA ALA A 302 19.21 -4.08 3.87
C ALA A 302 18.61 -3.50 5.16
N LEU A 303 17.40 -3.94 5.55
CA LEU A 303 16.78 -3.57 6.81
C LEU A 303 17.68 -3.94 7.99
N ALA A 304 18.25 -5.14 8.01
CA ALA A 304 19.04 -5.64 9.12
C ALA A 304 20.44 -4.99 9.26
N SER A 305 20.95 -4.35 8.20
CA SER A 305 22.31 -3.80 8.12
C SER A 305 22.39 -2.28 8.00
N CYS A 306 21.29 -1.59 7.72
CA CYS A 306 21.26 -0.13 7.48
C CYS A 306 21.54 0.77 8.69
N GLY A 307 21.68 0.22 9.90
CA GLY A 307 21.93 0.99 11.12
C GLY A 307 20.67 1.54 11.80
N ALA A 308 19.47 1.13 11.38
CA ALA A 308 18.23 1.45 12.08
C ALA A 308 18.11 0.67 13.41
N THR A 309 17.33 1.21 14.35
CA THR A 309 17.06 0.57 15.64
C THR A 309 16.20 -0.69 15.49
N GLY A 310 15.30 -0.70 14.50
CA GLY A 310 14.42 -1.82 14.22
C GLY A 310 13.75 -1.73 12.85
N ALA A 311 13.02 -2.79 12.52
CA ALA A 311 12.18 -2.85 11.33
C ALA A 311 10.73 -3.15 11.73
N PHE A 312 9.80 -2.42 11.11
CA PHE A 312 8.36 -2.60 11.24
C PHE A 312 7.85 -3.16 9.92
N VAL A 313 7.69 -4.49 9.88
CA VAL A 313 7.36 -5.25 8.68
C VAL A 313 5.91 -5.71 8.75
N PHE A 314 5.00 -4.90 8.23
CA PHE A 314 3.56 -5.17 8.28
C PHE A 314 2.85 -4.56 7.06
N PRO A 315 1.81 -5.22 6.53
CA PRO A 315 0.96 -4.62 5.50
C PRO A 315 0.00 -3.60 6.11
N ALA A 316 -0.12 -2.41 5.51
CA ALA A 316 -1.05 -1.38 5.94
C ALA A 316 -2.47 -1.55 5.34
N PHE A 317 -2.55 -2.02 4.09
CA PHE A 317 -3.80 -2.01 3.30
C PHE A 317 -4.44 -3.39 3.11
N ARG A 318 -3.96 -4.41 3.82
CA ARG A 318 -4.51 -5.79 3.80
C ARG A 318 -4.02 -6.61 4.98
N PRO A 319 -4.68 -7.73 5.28
CA PRO A 319 -4.17 -8.67 6.27
C PRO A 319 -2.81 -9.24 5.85
N ASN A 320 -1.97 -9.55 6.84
CA ASN A 320 -0.81 -10.41 6.62
C ASN A 320 -1.28 -11.85 6.44
N TYR A 321 -1.00 -12.48 5.30
CA TYR A 321 -1.39 -13.87 5.07
C TYR A 321 -0.36 -14.90 5.56
N GLY A 322 0.78 -14.45 6.11
CA GLY A 322 1.86 -15.33 6.52
C GLY A 322 2.52 -16.03 5.32
N SER A 323 2.61 -15.35 4.17
CA SER A 323 3.21 -15.91 2.95
C SER A 323 4.73 -16.11 3.10
N ALA A 324 5.33 -16.79 2.11
CA ALA A 324 6.79 -16.90 2.04
C ALA A 324 7.47 -15.52 2.04
N ALA A 325 6.84 -14.50 1.45
CA ALA A 325 7.35 -13.12 1.45
C ALA A 325 7.43 -12.55 2.87
N ALA A 326 6.41 -12.77 3.70
CA ALA A 326 6.39 -12.28 5.07
C ALA A 326 7.33 -13.07 5.99
N GLU A 327 7.61 -14.33 5.66
CA GLU A 327 8.48 -15.20 6.44
C GLU A 327 9.97 -15.01 6.13
N VAL A 328 10.34 -14.75 4.88
CA VAL A 328 11.76 -14.75 4.44
C VAL A 328 12.65 -13.80 5.25
N ALA A 329 12.08 -12.70 5.73
CA ALA A 329 12.84 -11.71 6.48
C ALA A 329 13.44 -12.25 7.79
N LYS A 330 12.84 -13.30 8.37
CA LYS A 330 13.29 -13.89 9.63
C LYS A 330 14.71 -14.44 9.58
N TYR A 331 15.12 -14.93 8.42
CA TYR A 331 16.43 -15.54 8.23
C TYR A 331 17.55 -14.49 8.25
N CYS A 332 17.25 -13.23 7.91
CA CYS A 332 18.20 -12.11 7.95
C CYS A 332 18.26 -11.42 9.33
N TRP A 333 17.51 -11.85 10.34
CA TRP A 333 17.53 -11.18 11.65
C TRP A 333 18.52 -11.75 12.65
N TRP A 334 18.97 -12.99 12.44
CA TRP A 334 19.82 -13.74 13.37
C TRP A 334 21.26 -13.85 12.88
N LYS A 335 22.17 -14.28 13.77
CA LYS A 335 23.56 -14.62 13.41
C LYS A 335 23.89 -16.02 13.95
N PRO A 336 24.68 -16.84 13.22
CA PRO A 336 25.16 -16.60 11.85
C PRO A 336 24.00 -16.56 10.85
N GLU A 337 24.20 -15.86 9.74
CA GLU A 337 23.20 -15.78 8.68
C GLU A 337 23.40 -16.96 7.71
N PRO A 338 22.33 -17.67 7.32
CA PRO A 338 22.43 -18.67 6.27
C PRO A 338 22.63 -18.00 4.91
N THR A 339 23.06 -18.76 3.90
CA THR A 339 23.20 -18.17 2.56
C THR A 339 21.83 -17.95 1.91
N LYS A 340 21.72 -16.90 1.09
CA LYS A 340 20.48 -16.57 0.35
C LYS A 340 20.00 -17.77 -0.47
N ASP A 341 20.88 -18.33 -1.28
CA ASP A 341 20.50 -19.36 -2.24
C ASP A 341 20.09 -20.68 -1.56
N GLU A 342 20.82 -21.11 -0.51
CA GLU A 342 20.43 -22.28 0.28
C GLU A 342 19.09 -22.03 0.97
N THR A 343 18.91 -20.87 1.61
CA THR A 343 17.66 -20.58 2.34
C THR A 343 16.44 -20.52 1.42
N LEU A 344 16.57 -19.86 0.26
CA LEU A 344 15.49 -19.79 -0.70
C LEU A 344 15.21 -21.15 -1.35
N MET A 345 16.21 -22.01 -1.54
CA MET A 345 16.01 -23.37 -2.02
C MET A 345 15.29 -24.23 -0.96
N ASP A 346 15.73 -24.18 0.30
CA ASP A 346 15.10 -24.90 1.42
C ASP A 346 13.64 -24.46 1.62
N LEU A 347 13.38 -23.15 1.49
CA LEU A 347 12.03 -22.59 1.54
C LEU A 347 11.16 -23.14 0.40
N ALA A 348 11.68 -23.17 -0.83
CA ALA A 348 11.00 -23.77 -1.97
C ALA A 348 10.74 -25.27 -1.77
N ALA A 349 11.70 -26.02 -1.22
CA ALA A 349 11.58 -27.44 -0.94
C ALA A 349 10.54 -27.73 0.15
N ARG A 350 10.45 -26.88 1.19
CA ARG A 350 9.40 -27.00 2.21
C ARG A 350 8.01 -26.79 1.62
N ILE A 351 7.87 -25.88 0.65
CA ILE A 351 6.59 -25.51 0.03
C ILE A 351 6.15 -26.51 -1.05
N ALA A 352 7.07 -26.91 -1.93
CA ALA A 352 6.76 -27.69 -3.13
C ALA A 352 7.20 -29.17 -3.04
N GLY A 353 8.13 -29.48 -2.14
CA GLY A 353 8.85 -30.75 -2.09
C GLY A 353 10.16 -30.69 -2.88
N GLU A 354 11.12 -31.57 -2.53
CA GLU A 354 12.49 -31.57 -3.08
C GLU A 354 12.54 -31.57 -4.61
N GLU A 355 11.71 -32.39 -5.25
CA GLU A 355 11.70 -32.55 -6.70
C GLU A 355 11.19 -31.29 -7.43
N ALA A 356 10.19 -30.62 -6.84
CA ALA A 356 9.55 -29.43 -7.42
C ALA A 356 10.23 -28.11 -7.00
N ALA A 357 11.08 -28.14 -5.96
CA ALA A 357 11.75 -26.97 -5.40
C ALA A 357 12.54 -26.14 -6.43
N PRO A 358 13.34 -26.74 -7.33
CA PRO A 358 14.15 -25.96 -8.28
C PRO A 358 13.31 -25.12 -9.23
N ASP A 359 12.15 -25.64 -9.68
CA ASP A 359 11.25 -24.90 -10.57
C ASP A 359 10.47 -23.81 -9.82
N LEU A 360 10.03 -24.03 -8.57
CA LEU A 360 9.43 -22.96 -7.75
C LEU A 360 10.46 -21.85 -7.46
N ARG A 361 11.69 -22.21 -7.09
CA ARG A 361 12.79 -21.27 -6.87
C ARG A 361 13.09 -20.45 -8.13
N LYS A 362 13.08 -21.09 -9.31
CA LYS A 362 13.21 -20.44 -10.62
C LYS A 362 12.05 -19.48 -10.89
N ALA A 363 10.82 -19.86 -10.54
CA ALA A 363 9.68 -18.97 -10.67
C ALA A 363 9.88 -17.68 -9.85
N TRP A 364 10.26 -17.79 -8.57
CA TRP A 364 10.54 -16.61 -7.73
C TRP A 364 11.68 -15.74 -8.27
N ALA A 365 12.74 -16.33 -8.82
CA ALA A 365 13.80 -15.59 -9.48
C ALA A 365 13.27 -14.77 -10.66
N LYS A 366 12.40 -15.39 -11.49
CA LYS A 366 11.79 -14.72 -12.63
C LYS A 366 10.82 -13.60 -12.23
N VAL A 367 10.03 -13.78 -11.17
CA VAL A 367 9.23 -12.67 -10.64
C VAL A 367 10.14 -11.53 -10.15
N SER A 368 11.26 -11.85 -9.48
CA SER A 368 12.24 -10.87 -9.03
C SER A 368 12.89 -10.09 -10.18
N GLU A 369 13.19 -10.75 -11.30
CA GLU A 369 13.66 -10.13 -12.54
C GLU A 369 12.58 -9.24 -13.19
N ALA A 370 11.29 -9.56 -13.01
CA ALA A 370 10.19 -8.83 -13.60
C ALA A 370 9.86 -7.51 -12.89
N ILE A 371 10.06 -7.41 -11.57
CA ILE A 371 9.73 -6.20 -10.79
C ILE A 371 10.33 -4.91 -11.40
N PRO A 372 11.64 -4.85 -11.74
CA PRO A 372 12.22 -3.64 -12.35
C PRO A 372 11.68 -3.30 -13.74
N LEU A 373 10.92 -4.19 -14.38
CA LEU A 373 10.27 -3.93 -15.66
C LEU A 373 8.93 -3.21 -15.51
N SER A 374 8.42 -3.01 -14.30
CA SER A 374 7.29 -2.10 -14.07
C SER A 374 7.77 -0.66 -14.27
N PRO A 375 7.27 0.09 -15.27
CA PRO A 375 7.77 1.42 -15.62
C PRO A 375 7.31 2.52 -14.65
N GLU A 376 6.30 2.25 -13.81
CA GLU A 376 5.71 3.25 -12.93
C GLU A 376 5.07 2.62 -11.68
N LEU A 377 4.73 3.45 -10.70
CA LEU A 377 3.76 3.11 -9.66
C LEU A 377 2.41 3.81 -9.97
N PRO A 378 1.33 3.06 -10.23
CA PRO A 378 0.03 3.60 -10.59
C PRO A 378 -0.78 4.09 -9.39
N PRO A 379 -1.77 5.00 -9.57
CA PRO A 379 -2.70 5.39 -8.53
C PRO A 379 -3.38 4.20 -7.85
N TYR A 380 -3.82 4.40 -6.60
CA TYR A 380 -4.49 3.35 -5.84
C TYR A 380 -5.68 2.75 -6.57
N TYR A 381 -5.77 1.42 -6.47
CA TYR A 381 -6.94 0.60 -6.76
C TYR A 381 -7.62 0.82 -8.12
N THR A 382 -6.87 1.24 -9.15
CA THR A 382 -7.48 1.61 -10.43
C THR A 382 -6.71 1.07 -11.64
N GLY A 383 -7.45 0.79 -12.70
CA GLY A 383 -6.90 0.43 -14.00
C GLY A 383 -6.40 -1.01 -14.08
N PRO A 384 -5.76 -1.38 -15.20
CA PRO A 384 -5.27 -2.74 -15.39
C PRO A 384 -4.21 -3.12 -14.35
N TYR A 385 -3.58 -2.15 -13.68
CA TYR A 385 -2.62 -2.33 -12.60
C TYR A 385 -3.17 -2.99 -11.35
N TYR A 386 -4.36 -2.58 -10.94
CA TYR A 386 -5.03 -3.19 -9.79
C TYR A 386 -5.92 -4.34 -10.24
N LEU A 387 -6.68 -4.14 -11.31
CA LEU A 387 -7.70 -5.09 -11.74
C LEU A 387 -7.12 -6.27 -12.52
N GLY A 388 -5.98 -6.10 -13.17
CA GLY A 388 -5.40 -7.12 -14.05
C GLY A 388 -6.45 -7.66 -15.02
N PRO A 389 -6.65 -8.98 -15.09
CA PRO A 389 -7.64 -9.61 -15.96
C PRO A 389 -9.09 -9.15 -15.75
N MET A 390 -9.42 -8.47 -14.66
CA MET A 390 -10.76 -7.89 -14.42
C MET A 390 -10.97 -6.55 -15.14
N HIS A 391 -9.92 -5.88 -15.63
CA HIS A 391 -10.07 -4.56 -16.26
C HIS A 391 -10.86 -4.66 -17.58
N PRO A 392 -11.94 -3.88 -17.78
CA PRO A 392 -12.95 -4.12 -18.82
C PRO A 392 -12.45 -4.04 -20.26
N MET A 393 -11.26 -3.46 -20.51
CA MET A 393 -10.66 -3.30 -21.85
C MET A 393 -11.67 -3.03 -22.98
N CYS A 394 -12.29 -1.85 -22.96
CA CYS A 394 -13.25 -1.42 -23.98
C CYS A 394 -12.58 -0.53 -25.04
N ALA A 395 -12.92 -0.76 -26.30
CA ALA A 395 -12.42 0.01 -27.43
C ALA A 395 -13.31 1.19 -27.80
N ASP A 396 -14.59 1.13 -27.49
CA ASP A 396 -15.46 2.28 -27.58
C ASP A 396 -15.25 3.17 -26.34
N ARG A 397 -14.71 4.38 -26.54
CA ARG A 397 -14.47 5.31 -25.43
C ARG A 397 -15.77 5.86 -24.84
N ASP A 398 -16.85 5.82 -25.62
CA ASP A 398 -18.16 6.36 -25.26
C ASP A 398 -19.10 5.27 -24.73
N ALA A 399 -18.71 4.00 -24.77
CA ALA A 399 -19.50 2.92 -24.19
C ALA A 399 -19.72 3.14 -22.68
N GLU A 400 -20.98 3.01 -22.28
CA GLU A 400 -21.35 2.88 -20.88
C GLU A 400 -20.93 1.48 -20.41
N LEU A 401 -20.12 1.45 -19.35
CA LEU A 401 -19.66 0.19 -18.77
C LEU A 401 -20.55 -0.21 -17.60
N PRO A 402 -20.75 -1.53 -17.37
CA PRO A 402 -21.60 -2.01 -16.29
C PRO A 402 -21.14 -1.52 -14.91
N ASP A 403 -22.09 -1.36 -13.99
CA ASP A 403 -21.86 -0.91 -12.61
C ASP A 403 -20.87 -1.79 -11.84
N VAL A 404 -20.64 -3.03 -12.28
CA VAL A 404 -19.64 -3.94 -11.71
C VAL A 404 -18.23 -3.34 -11.70
N PHE A 405 -17.94 -2.40 -12.62
CA PHE A 405 -16.68 -1.68 -12.72
C PHE A 405 -16.66 -0.34 -11.96
N MET A 406 -17.72 -0.02 -11.23
CA MET A 406 -17.77 1.09 -10.28
C MET A 406 -17.39 0.58 -8.89
N GLY A 407 -16.74 1.44 -8.11
CA GLY A 407 -16.25 1.10 -6.78
C GLY A 407 -16.22 2.29 -5.83
N TYR A 408 -16.18 1.98 -4.54
CA TYR A 408 -16.07 2.97 -3.46
C TYR A 408 -14.64 3.01 -2.95
N TYR A 409 -14.05 4.20 -2.85
CA TYR A 409 -12.65 4.39 -2.47
C TYR A 409 -12.62 4.90 -1.04
N LEU A 410 -12.70 3.98 -0.08
CA LEU A 410 -12.97 4.25 1.34
C LEU A 410 -11.86 5.07 2.01
N PHE A 411 -10.63 5.07 1.48
CA PHE A 411 -9.57 5.95 1.99
C PHE A 411 -9.91 7.45 1.81
N TYR A 412 -10.79 7.84 0.87
CA TYR A 412 -11.27 9.22 0.79
C TYR A 412 -12.15 9.63 1.98
N ALA A 413 -12.57 8.69 2.83
CA ALA A 413 -13.18 9.01 4.12
C ALA A 413 -12.24 9.82 5.04
N GLU A 414 -10.94 9.87 4.74
CA GLU A 414 -10.01 10.81 5.39
C GLU A 414 -10.41 12.27 5.19
N MET A 415 -11.02 12.58 4.04
CA MET A 415 -11.61 13.89 3.77
C MET A 415 -12.95 14.00 4.49
N THR A 416 -13.91 13.15 4.08
CA THR A 416 -15.28 13.04 4.62
C THR A 416 -15.87 11.67 4.23
N ASP A 417 -16.78 11.11 5.04
CA ASP A 417 -17.47 9.85 4.71
C ASP A 417 -18.17 9.86 3.34
N GLU A 418 -18.79 10.99 2.95
CA GLU A 418 -19.45 11.15 1.65
C GLU A 418 -18.48 10.95 0.48
N GLU A 419 -17.27 11.50 0.57
CA GLU A 419 -16.24 11.31 -0.45
C GLU A 419 -15.78 9.84 -0.53
N GLY A 420 -15.70 9.12 0.59
CA GLY A 420 -15.42 7.68 0.60
C GLY A 420 -16.53 6.83 -0.06
N LEU A 421 -17.78 7.24 0.10
CA LEU A 421 -18.99 6.54 -0.37
C LEU A 421 -19.47 6.97 -1.77
N LYS A 422 -18.74 7.85 -2.44
CA LYS A 422 -19.05 8.25 -3.82
C LYS A 422 -18.55 7.18 -4.81
N PRO A 423 -19.44 6.60 -5.65
CA PRO A 423 -19.02 5.60 -6.63
C PRO A 423 -18.11 6.23 -7.69
N ARG A 424 -17.00 5.57 -7.99
CA ARG A 424 -16.01 6.01 -8.99
C ARG A 424 -15.60 4.84 -9.90
N PRO A 425 -15.22 5.11 -11.16
CA PRO A 425 -14.71 4.08 -12.05
C PRO A 425 -13.44 3.42 -11.49
N THR A 426 -13.41 2.08 -11.48
CA THR A 426 -12.23 1.29 -11.08
C THR A 426 -11.21 1.10 -12.22
N TYR A 427 -11.47 1.69 -13.38
CA TYR A 427 -10.76 1.44 -14.62
C TYR A 427 -10.27 2.73 -15.29
N PHE A 428 -9.23 2.60 -16.13
CA PHE A 428 -8.84 3.64 -17.08
C PHE A 428 -9.39 3.36 -18.46
N LYS A 429 -9.75 4.42 -19.19
CA LYS A 429 -10.13 4.35 -20.61
C LYS A 429 -8.92 4.51 -21.56
N ASP A 430 -7.86 5.13 -21.06
CA ASP A 430 -6.66 5.48 -21.83
C ASP A 430 -5.37 5.09 -21.08
N PRO A 431 -4.29 4.77 -21.81
CA PRO A 431 -3.00 4.45 -21.22
C PRO A 431 -2.35 5.70 -20.60
N ARG A 432 -1.45 5.47 -19.64
CA ARG A 432 -0.74 6.55 -18.93
C ARG A 432 0.74 6.58 -19.33
N GLY A 433 1.38 7.72 -19.08
CA GLY A 433 2.80 7.93 -19.33
C GLY A 433 3.17 7.95 -20.81
N ASP A 434 4.44 7.64 -21.12
CA ASP A 434 4.90 7.45 -22.50
C ASP A 434 4.38 6.09 -23.01
N VAL A 435 3.26 6.14 -23.71
CA VAL A 435 2.49 4.95 -24.10
C VAL A 435 3.33 3.91 -24.82
N LYS A 436 4.20 4.31 -25.76
CA LYS A 436 5.02 3.36 -26.53
C LYS A 436 6.11 2.74 -25.67
N VAL A 437 6.77 3.54 -24.84
CA VAL A 437 7.81 3.04 -23.94
C VAL A 437 7.21 2.13 -22.88
N PHE A 438 6.08 2.51 -22.29
CA PHE A 438 5.42 1.72 -21.25
C PHE A 438 4.89 0.40 -21.82
N ALA A 439 4.36 0.41 -23.05
CA ALA A 439 3.97 -0.81 -23.75
C ALA A 439 5.14 -1.80 -23.91
N ASP A 440 6.34 -1.32 -24.27
CA ASP A 440 7.55 -2.17 -24.35
C ASP A 440 7.90 -2.77 -22.98
N TYR A 441 7.92 -1.94 -21.93
CA TYR A 441 8.22 -2.38 -20.57
C TYR A 441 7.23 -3.44 -20.07
N TYR A 442 5.92 -3.21 -20.25
CA TYR A 442 4.90 -4.20 -19.87
C TYR A 442 4.98 -5.48 -20.69
N ARG A 443 5.28 -5.39 -21.99
CA ARG A 443 5.45 -6.60 -22.82
C ARG A 443 6.69 -7.40 -22.41
N ARG A 444 7.77 -6.75 -21.99
CA ARG A 444 8.96 -7.43 -21.45
C ARG A 444 8.67 -8.04 -20.08
N MET A 445 7.93 -7.32 -19.23
CA MET A 445 7.48 -7.80 -17.93
C MET A 445 6.61 -9.06 -18.06
N GLU A 446 5.65 -9.02 -18.99
CA GLU A 446 4.78 -10.15 -19.34
C GLU A 446 5.59 -11.38 -19.76
N LYS A 447 6.55 -11.23 -20.69
CA LYS A 447 7.42 -12.34 -21.13
C LYS A 447 8.23 -12.95 -19.99
N THR A 448 8.75 -12.12 -19.08
CA THR A 448 9.50 -12.62 -17.91
C THR A 448 8.58 -13.35 -16.94
N LEU A 449 7.37 -12.83 -16.69
CA LEU A 449 6.39 -13.49 -15.83
C LEU A 449 5.79 -14.75 -16.44
N ALA A 450 5.70 -14.85 -17.77
CA ALA A 450 5.33 -16.09 -18.46
C ALA A 450 6.31 -17.22 -18.11
N GLN A 451 7.62 -16.93 -18.11
CA GLN A 451 8.65 -17.90 -17.69
C GLN A 451 8.49 -18.33 -16.22
N ALA A 452 8.02 -17.41 -15.36
CA ALA A 452 7.71 -17.74 -13.96
C ALA A 452 6.50 -18.68 -13.88
N SER A 453 5.42 -18.37 -14.60
CA SER A 453 4.21 -19.21 -14.67
C SER A 453 4.53 -20.60 -15.21
N GLU A 454 5.29 -20.71 -16.29
CA GLU A 454 5.72 -22.00 -16.85
C GLU A 454 6.57 -22.82 -15.87
N ALA A 455 7.41 -22.16 -15.07
CA ALA A 455 8.18 -22.84 -14.03
C ALA A 455 7.27 -23.40 -12.92
N VAL A 456 6.27 -22.63 -12.49
CA VAL A 456 5.24 -23.13 -11.57
C VAL A 456 4.48 -24.32 -12.17
N ASP A 457 4.10 -24.25 -13.45
CA ASP A 457 3.36 -25.34 -14.11
C ASP A 457 4.21 -26.64 -14.18
N ARG A 458 5.53 -26.52 -14.41
CA ARG A 458 6.45 -27.67 -14.34
C ARG A 458 6.59 -28.21 -12.92
N ALA A 459 6.78 -27.33 -11.92
CA ALA A 459 6.88 -27.73 -10.52
C ALA A 459 5.65 -28.54 -10.09
N GLU A 460 4.45 -28.07 -10.47
CA GLU A 460 3.18 -28.63 -10.05
C GLU A 460 3.00 -30.13 -10.37
N VAL A 461 3.67 -30.64 -11.41
CA VAL A 461 3.64 -32.05 -11.82
C VAL A 461 4.21 -32.97 -10.74
N SER A 462 5.25 -32.51 -10.04
CA SER A 462 6.00 -33.30 -9.05
C SER A 462 5.66 -32.93 -7.61
N VAL A 463 4.74 -31.98 -7.37
CA VAL A 463 4.33 -31.57 -6.03
C VAL A 463 3.57 -32.71 -5.33
N PRO A 464 4.07 -33.23 -4.18
CA PRO A 464 3.36 -34.24 -3.41
C PRO A 464 1.99 -33.74 -2.96
N ARG A 465 0.99 -34.63 -2.94
CA ARG A 465 -0.40 -34.30 -2.54
C ARG A 465 -0.48 -33.52 -1.21
N ARG A 466 0.35 -33.88 -0.23
CA ARG A 466 0.39 -33.23 1.10
C ARG A 466 0.84 -31.76 1.06
N LEU A 467 1.57 -31.35 0.03
CA LEU A 467 2.12 -30.00 -0.14
C LEU A 467 1.28 -29.16 -1.13
N ARG A 468 0.26 -29.74 -1.76
CA ARG A 468 -0.49 -29.09 -2.85
C ARG A 468 -1.10 -27.76 -2.44
N VAL A 469 -1.67 -27.65 -1.25
CA VAL A 469 -2.30 -26.40 -0.77
C VAL A 469 -1.24 -25.30 -0.58
N MET A 470 -0.12 -25.63 0.06
CA MET A 470 0.98 -24.69 0.30
C MET A 470 1.64 -24.24 -1.00
N PHE A 471 1.85 -25.18 -1.94
CA PHE A 471 2.33 -24.85 -3.27
C PHE A 471 1.33 -23.94 -4.01
N LEU A 472 0.04 -24.25 -3.98
CA LEU A 472 -1.00 -23.44 -4.64
C LEU A 472 -1.09 -22.02 -4.08
N SER A 473 -0.79 -21.81 -2.79
CA SER A 473 -0.76 -20.47 -2.20
C SER A 473 0.35 -19.57 -2.75
N GLU A 474 1.42 -20.15 -3.30
CA GLU A 474 2.52 -19.45 -4.02
C GLU A 474 2.27 -19.42 -5.53
N ALA A 475 1.83 -20.53 -6.10
CA ALA A 475 1.61 -20.70 -7.53
C ALA A 475 0.53 -19.77 -8.09
N THR A 476 -0.59 -19.62 -7.36
CA THR A 476 -1.75 -18.87 -7.84
C THR A 476 -1.46 -17.37 -8.00
N PRO A 477 -0.81 -16.68 -7.04
CA PRO A 477 -0.33 -15.31 -7.23
C PRO A 477 0.65 -15.15 -8.40
N ILE A 478 1.58 -16.08 -8.61
CA ILE A 478 2.53 -16.03 -9.74
C ILE A 478 1.78 -16.07 -11.08
N ARG A 479 0.84 -17.02 -11.22
CA ARG A 479 0.00 -17.14 -12.42
C ARG A 479 -0.84 -15.89 -12.63
N PHE A 480 -1.50 -15.40 -11.59
CA PHE A 480 -2.33 -14.20 -11.70
C PHE A 480 -1.51 -12.94 -12.03
N PHE A 481 -0.28 -12.83 -11.52
CA PHE A 481 0.61 -11.72 -11.84
C PHE A 481 0.99 -11.72 -13.31
N TYR A 482 1.32 -12.89 -13.86
CA TYR A 482 1.53 -13.04 -15.29
C TYR A 482 0.31 -12.57 -16.10
N ARG A 483 -0.91 -13.03 -15.74
CA ARG A 483 -2.15 -12.59 -16.42
C ARG A 483 -2.40 -11.08 -16.29
N THR A 484 -2.01 -10.49 -15.17
CA THR A 484 -2.07 -9.04 -14.93
C THR A 484 -1.13 -8.30 -15.89
N ALA A 485 0.13 -8.72 -16.00
CA ALA A 485 1.09 -8.11 -16.93
C ALA A 485 0.69 -8.30 -18.41
N ARG A 486 0.11 -9.45 -18.77
CA ARG A 486 -0.47 -9.69 -20.10
C ARG A 486 -1.60 -8.70 -20.40
N THR A 487 -2.49 -8.46 -19.43
CA THR A 487 -3.54 -7.44 -19.55
C THR A 487 -2.96 -6.04 -19.73
N HIS A 488 -1.88 -5.68 -19.01
CA HIS A 488 -1.24 -4.36 -19.17
C HIS A 488 -0.70 -4.18 -20.58
N ALA A 489 0.05 -5.17 -21.05
CA ALA A 489 0.66 -5.12 -22.38
C ALA A 489 -0.42 -5.06 -23.48
N ASN A 490 -1.49 -5.84 -23.35
CA ASN A 490 -2.61 -5.85 -24.27
C ASN A 490 -3.41 -4.55 -24.23
N PHE A 491 -3.65 -3.97 -23.04
CA PHE A 491 -4.36 -2.71 -22.90
C PHE A 491 -3.62 -1.57 -23.62
N TYR A 492 -2.32 -1.42 -23.36
CA TYR A 492 -1.49 -0.40 -23.99
C TYR A 492 -1.45 -0.57 -25.51
N GLU A 493 -1.21 -1.79 -25.98
CA GLU A 493 -1.17 -2.09 -27.41
C GLU A 493 -2.52 -1.87 -28.09
N SER A 494 -3.61 -2.33 -27.47
CA SER A 494 -4.98 -2.13 -27.93
C SER A 494 -5.30 -0.64 -28.08
N CYS A 495 -4.92 0.20 -27.12
CA CYS A 495 -5.17 1.64 -27.22
C CYS A 495 -4.40 2.29 -28.38
N ILE A 496 -3.11 1.94 -28.57
CA ILE A 496 -2.31 2.43 -29.71
C ILE A 496 -2.97 2.07 -31.05
N LEU A 497 -3.39 0.81 -31.20
CA LEU A 497 -3.99 0.30 -32.43
C LEU A 497 -5.38 0.93 -32.67
N ARG A 498 -6.22 0.95 -31.63
CA ARG A 498 -7.56 1.57 -31.62
C ARG A 498 -7.51 3.01 -32.10
N ASP A 499 -6.66 3.81 -31.47
CA ASP A 499 -6.62 5.26 -31.71
C ASP A 499 -6.18 5.53 -33.15
N ARG A 500 -5.13 4.84 -33.61
CA ARG A 500 -4.66 4.98 -34.99
C ARG A 500 -5.69 4.49 -36.02
N LEU A 501 -6.37 3.38 -35.75
CA LEU A 501 -7.36 2.84 -36.67
C LEU A 501 -8.60 3.74 -36.77
N ASN A 502 -9.05 4.33 -35.65
CA ASN A 502 -10.15 5.30 -35.66
C ASN A 502 -9.76 6.62 -36.33
N ASP A 503 -8.52 7.09 -36.16
CA ASP A 503 -8.01 8.26 -36.89
C ASP A 503 -8.08 8.05 -38.40
N LEU A 504 -7.76 6.84 -38.89
CA LEU A 504 -7.92 6.48 -40.30
C LEU A 504 -9.40 6.39 -40.70
N ALA A 505 -10.24 5.75 -39.88
CA ALA A 505 -11.67 5.57 -40.16
C ALA A 505 -12.46 6.89 -40.22
N ASN A 506 -11.94 7.96 -39.60
CA ASN A 506 -12.53 9.29 -39.62
C ASN A 506 -12.11 10.14 -40.83
N LYS A 507 -11.19 9.66 -41.67
CA LYS A 507 -10.78 10.36 -42.90
C LYS A 507 -11.83 10.18 -43.99
N SER A 508 -12.05 11.23 -44.77
CA SER A 508 -12.96 11.20 -45.92
C SER A 508 -12.44 10.36 -47.08
N GLN A 509 -11.11 10.28 -47.24
CA GLN A 509 -10.42 9.45 -48.22
C GLN A 509 -9.09 8.98 -47.64
N LEU A 510 -8.77 7.71 -47.85
CA LEU A 510 -7.49 7.10 -47.50
C LEU A 510 -6.60 7.01 -48.74
N THR A 511 -5.30 7.16 -48.54
CA THR A 511 -4.30 6.78 -49.54
C THR A 511 -4.13 5.25 -49.57
N GLN A 512 -3.63 4.70 -50.67
CA GLN A 512 -3.35 3.25 -50.76
C GLN A 512 -2.40 2.75 -49.65
N GLN A 513 -1.49 3.61 -49.17
CA GLN A 513 -0.61 3.30 -48.06
C GLN A 513 -1.39 3.20 -46.75
N GLU A 514 -2.33 4.10 -46.53
CA GLU A 514 -3.19 4.11 -45.34
C GLU A 514 -4.22 2.98 -45.35
N ASP A 515 -4.70 2.57 -46.53
CA ASP A 515 -5.55 1.37 -46.66
C ASP A 515 -4.79 0.11 -46.22
N ASN A 516 -3.53 -0.03 -46.67
CA ASN A 516 -2.68 -1.15 -46.27
C ASN A 516 -2.34 -1.10 -44.77
N GLU A 517 -2.10 0.09 -44.23
CA GLU A 517 -1.87 0.30 -42.79
C GLU A 517 -3.12 -0.08 -41.98
N ALA A 518 -4.30 0.38 -42.38
CA ALA A 518 -5.57 0.08 -41.72
C ALA A 518 -5.85 -1.43 -41.66
N ALA A 519 -5.58 -2.16 -42.75
CA ALA A 519 -5.72 -3.61 -42.78
C ALA A 519 -4.79 -4.30 -41.77
N GLN A 520 -3.51 -3.89 -41.71
CA GLN A 520 -2.54 -4.45 -40.76
C GLN A 520 -2.90 -4.14 -39.31
N LEU A 521 -3.34 -2.90 -39.04
CA LEU A 521 -3.78 -2.47 -37.72
C LEU A 521 -5.03 -3.24 -37.27
N TYR A 522 -6.00 -3.43 -38.16
CA TYR A 522 -7.21 -4.22 -37.90
C TYR A 522 -6.87 -5.66 -37.49
N ASP A 523 -6.07 -6.35 -38.30
CA ASP A 523 -5.71 -7.75 -38.04
C ASP A 523 -4.91 -7.88 -36.75
N ARG A 524 -3.97 -6.96 -36.50
CA ARG A 524 -3.20 -6.96 -35.26
C ARG A 524 -4.09 -6.71 -34.06
N TRP A 525 -5.04 -5.80 -34.17
CA TRP A 525 -5.92 -5.47 -33.05
C TRP A 525 -6.90 -6.59 -32.74
N LEU A 526 -7.47 -7.24 -33.75
CA LEU A 526 -8.27 -8.45 -33.59
C LEU A 526 -7.48 -9.55 -32.86
N ALA A 527 -6.20 -9.72 -33.20
CA ALA A 527 -5.34 -10.67 -32.49
C ALA A 527 -5.13 -10.28 -31.01
N VAL A 528 -4.94 -9.00 -30.70
CA VAL A 528 -4.82 -8.52 -29.30
C VAL A 528 -6.11 -8.73 -28.51
N LEU A 529 -7.28 -8.46 -29.08
CA LEU A 529 -8.56 -8.69 -28.41
C LEU A 529 -8.81 -10.19 -28.14
N ARG A 530 -8.46 -11.06 -29.09
CA ARG A 530 -8.54 -12.52 -28.90
C ARG A 530 -7.55 -13.03 -27.84
N ASP A 531 -6.33 -12.51 -27.85
CA ASP A 531 -5.31 -12.81 -26.83
C ASP A 531 -5.80 -12.40 -25.43
N GLU A 532 -6.42 -11.24 -25.32
CA GLU A 532 -6.97 -10.76 -24.05
C GLU A 532 -8.18 -11.57 -23.57
N LYS A 533 -9.04 -12.02 -24.49
CA LYS A 533 -10.15 -12.90 -24.16
C LYS A 533 -9.64 -14.21 -23.58
N GLU A 534 -8.68 -14.85 -24.23
CA GLU A 534 -8.02 -16.08 -23.73
C GLU A 534 -7.35 -15.85 -22.36
N ASN A 535 -6.66 -14.73 -22.19
CA ASN A 535 -6.03 -14.35 -20.93
C ASN A 535 -7.06 -14.21 -19.79
N THR A 536 -8.20 -13.59 -20.09
CA THR A 536 -9.31 -13.36 -19.17
C THR A 536 -10.01 -14.68 -18.80
N GLU A 537 -10.28 -15.55 -19.76
CA GLU A 537 -10.83 -16.89 -19.53
C GLU A 537 -9.92 -17.73 -18.64
N ALA A 538 -8.60 -17.69 -18.88
CA ALA A 538 -7.61 -18.40 -18.09
C ALA A 538 -7.45 -17.87 -16.65
N ALA A 539 -7.85 -16.62 -16.39
CA ALA A 539 -7.80 -16.02 -15.06
C ALA A 539 -9.00 -16.39 -14.18
N LEU A 540 -10.16 -16.68 -14.79
CA LEU A 540 -11.40 -17.04 -14.08
C LEU A 540 -11.24 -18.21 -13.07
N PRO A 541 -10.63 -19.35 -13.42
CA PRO A 541 -10.44 -20.43 -12.45
C PRO A 541 -9.48 -20.05 -11.31
N LEU A 542 -8.50 -19.17 -11.56
CA LEU A 542 -7.59 -18.69 -10.51
C LEU A 542 -8.33 -17.80 -9.50
N MET A 543 -9.17 -16.88 -10.01
CA MET A 543 -10.02 -16.02 -9.18
C MET A 543 -10.99 -16.83 -8.32
N LYS A 544 -11.59 -17.89 -8.90
CA LYS A 544 -12.49 -18.81 -8.15
C LYS A 544 -11.75 -19.65 -7.11
N LEU A 545 -10.44 -19.90 -7.29
CA LEU A 545 -9.64 -20.74 -6.42
C LEU A 545 -9.09 -19.99 -5.19
N ASP A 546 -8.67 -18.73 -5.36
CA ASP A 546 -7.97 -17.96 -4.33
C ASP A 546 -8.70 -16.65 -4.01
N VAL A 547 -9.49 -16.68 -2.93
CA VAL A 547 -10.25 -15.54 -2.42
C VAL A 547 -9.38 -14.31 -2.13
N ARG A 548 -8.07 -14.48 -1.91
CA ARG A 548 -7.15 -13.38 -1.63
C ARG A 548 -6.88 -12.52 -2.87
N LEU A 549 -7.18 -13.02 -4.07
CA LEU A 549 -7.11 -12.24 -5.31
C LEU A 549 -8.35 -11.37 -5.54
N ASP A 550 -9.47 -11.68 -4.87
CA ASP A 550 -10.74 -11.01 -5.10
C ASP A 550 -10.74 -9.58 -4.50
N PRO A 551 -10.97 -8.54 -5.32
CA PRO A 551 -11.03 -7.17 -4.83
C PRO A 551 -12.15 -6.91 -3.82
N TYR A 552 -13.21 -7.73 -3.82
CA TYR A 552 -14.33 -7.61 -2.88
C TYR A 552 -13.90 -7.61 -1.41
N TYR A 553 -12.84 -8.34 -1.06
CA TYR A 553 -12.33 -8.42 0.31
C TYR A 553 -11.25 -7.37 0.64
N GLY A 554 -11.19 -6.27 -0.12
CA GLY A 554 -10.36 -5.11 0.22
C GLY A 554 -10.83 -4.38 1.47
N SER A 555 -9.91 -3.71 2.19
CA SER A 555 -10.22 -2.90 3.38
C SER A 555 -10.41 -1.42 3.08
N ASP A 556 -9.65 -0.88 2.12
CA ASP A 556 -9.59 0.56 1.82
C ASP A 556 -10.43 0.97 0.61
N HIS A 557 -11.20 0.03 0.09
CA HIS A 557 -12.18 0.21 -0.97
C HIS A 557 -13.25 -0.88 -0.86
N SER A 558 -14.34 -0.71 -1.62
CA SER A 558 -15.38 -1.72 -1.79
C SER A 558 -15.72 -1.84 -3.26
N PHE A 559 -15.27 -2.93 -3.88
CA PHE A 559 -15.46 -3.27 -5.30
C PHE A 559 -16.30 -4.54 -5.43
N SER A 560 -16.84 -4.79 -6.62
CA SER A 560 -17.55 -6.03 -6.96
C SER A 560 -16.64 -7.26 -6.90
N HIS A 561 -17.24 -8.45 -6.85
CA HIS A 561 -16.48 -9.70 -6.93
C HIS A 561 -15.70 -9.79 -8.24
N GLY A 562 -14.45 -10.23 -8.14
CA GLY A 562 -13.58 -10.35 -9.31
C GLY A 562 -14.10 -11.35 -10.36
N VAL A 563 -14.86 -12.35 -9.94
CA VAL A 563 -15.55 -13.28 -10.86
C VAL A 563 -16.56 -12.54 -11.73
N ASP A 564 -17.39 -11.71 -11.13
CA ASP A 564 -18.42 -10.93 -11.84
C ASP A 564 -17.78 -9.93 -12.81
N MET A 565 -16.68 -9.29 -12.38
CA MET A 565 -15.91 -8.37 -13.25
C MET A 565 -15.27 -9.10 -14.45
N ILE A 566 -14.74 -10.32 -14.24
CA ILE A 566 -14.19 -11.14 -15.32
C ILE A 566 -15.28 -11.55 -16.31
N GLU A 567 -16.43 -12.02 -15.81
CA GLU A 567 -17.55 -12.44 -16.65
C GLU A 567 -18.09 -11.25 -17.48
N ALA A 568 -18.26 -10.08 -16.85
CA ALA A 568 -18.66 -8.86 -17.56
C ALA A 568 -17.62 -8.41 -18.60
N LYS A 569 -16.32 -8.55 -18.32
CA LYS A 569 -15.26 -8.26 -19.29
C LYS A 569 -15.31 -9.21 -20.49
N LEU A 570 -15.60 -10.48 -20.28
CA LEU A 570 -15.72 -11.45 -21.38
C LEU A 570 -16.84 -11.05 -22.35
N ASP A 571 -17.97 -10.59 -21.82
CA ASP A 571 -19.07 -10.06 -22.64
C ASP A 571 -18.65 -8.80 -23.40
N ILE A 572 -17.90 -7.89 -22.76
CA ILE A 572 -17.34 -6.70 -23.42
C ILE A 572 -16.42 -7.11 -24.57
N LEU A 573 -15.41 -7.94 -24.31
CA LEU A 573 -14.45 -8.40 -25.34
C LEU A 573 -15.16 -9.11 -26.49
N GLN A 574 -16.21 -9.89 -26.19
CA GLN A 574 -17.03 -10.54 -27.21
C GLN A 574 -17.72 -9.52 -28.10
N GLY A 575 -18.33 -8.48 -27.51
CA GLY A 575 -18.93 -7.37 -28.24
C GLY A 575 -17.93 -6.56 -29.06
N GLU A 576 -16.72 -6.36 -28.54
CA GLU A 576 -15.64 -5.67 -29.26
C GLU A 576 -15.23 -6.43 -30.52
N ILE A 577 -15.06 -7.74 -30.42
CA ILE A 577 -14.64 -8.62 -31.51
C ILE A 577 -15.73 -8.78 -32.57
N GLU A 578 -16.99 -8.93 -32.17
CA GLU A 578 -18.10 -9.26 -33.08
C GLU A 578 -18.82 -8.03 -33.63
N ASN A 579 -18.83 -6.91 -32.91
CA ASN A 579 -19.64 -5.74 -33.27
C ASN A 579 -18.80 -4.50 -33.53
N TYR A 580 -18.03 -4.05 -32.54
CA TYR A 580 -17.38 -2.73 -32.63
C TYR A 580 -16.24 -2.72 -33.66
N LEU A 581 -15.28 -3.65 -33.57
CA LEU A 581 -14.16 -3.70 -34.50
C LEU A 581 -14.64 -3.92 -35.96
N PRO A 582 -15.58 -4.85 -36.25
CA PRO A 582 -16.21 -4.92 -37.56
C PRO A 582 -16.92 -3.64 -38.01
N SER A 583 -17.50 -2.85 -37.10
CA SER A 583 -18.07 -1.54 -37.45
C SER A 583 -17.00 -0.54 -37.92
N VAL A 584 -15.80 -0.58 -37.33
CA VAL A 584 -14.66 0.24 -37.75
C VAL A 584 -14.20 -0.19 -39.15
N LYS A 585 -14.12 -1.50 -39.41
CA LYS A 585 -13.83 -2.07 -40.74
C LYS A 585 -14.77 -1.54 -41.82
N LYS A 586 -16.07 -1.48 -41.51
CA LYS A 586 -17.08 -0.91 -42.41
C LYS A 586 -16.87 0.58 -42.68
N ARG A 587 -16.53 1.37 -41.65
CA ARG A 587 -16.20 2.81 -41.82
C ARG A 587 -14.97 3.04 -42.70
N LEU A 588 -14.01 2.11 -42.66
CA LEU A 588 -12.81 2.12 -43.50
C LEU A 588 -13.06 1.67 -44.95
N GLY A 589 -14.27 1.22 -45.30
CA GLY A 589 -14.57 0.71 -46.65
C GLY A 589 -13.87 -0.60 -47.00
N MET A 590 -13.35 -1.32 -45.99
CA MET A 590 -12.76 -2.65 -46.18
C MET A 590 -13.89 -3.67 -46.35
N GLY A 591 -13.91 -4.39 -47.48
CA GLY A 591 -14.95 -5.39 -47.78
C GLY A 591 -15.09 -6.47 -46.70
N ASP A 592 -16.28 -7.07 -46.59
CA ASP A 592 -16.64 -8.07 -45.56
C ASP A 592 -15.62 -9.22 -45.45
#